data_AF-S3DVY3-F1
#
_entry.id   AF-S3DVY3-F1
#
_cell.length_a   1.000
_cell.length_b   1.000
_cell.length_c   1.000
_cell.angle_alpha   90.00
_cell.angle_beta   90.00
_cell.angle_gamma   90.00
#
_symmetry.space_group_name_H-M   'P 1'
#
loop_
_entity.id
_entity.type
_entity.pdbx_description
1 polymer ?
#
loop_
_entity_poly.entity_id
_entity_poly.type
_entity_poly.pdbx_seq_one_letter_code
_entity_poly.pdbx_strand_id
1 'polypeptide(L)'
;MASSEPPRYGVTAPLSTALPTENEIACTHSLIEELKRQNNYESAAETNKRTVVLQSLQAIAEEFVKQVCRAQGKSERVANAAGAKICTYGSFRLGVFGPGSDIDTLVVAPENVKKDDYFKYFPDLLTKMAPKGSITDVTLVPDAFVPIIKFEYSGISIDLIFASIHLEQVPRDLSLQGQDMLRGLDEAGVRSLNGTRVTDEILALVPQTGVFRTALRGVKLWAQRRAIYANIMGFPGGVAWAMMVARICQLYPKAAASTIVLKFFRLMEKWQWPMPVLLKAIEPGESLLKQWNPKLYHQDRFHLMPIITPAFPCMCATHNITQSTKLVIQRELKRGGDITDKIMSGKLSWKELFVKNTFFAKDYKYYLSVIASSTSEESQLIWSGAVESKVRFLCGYLDSHPSIAIACPFNKGFERQHKCHTDEEIEKAKTCLDYQVKDSSAENTEPKEQHSNVVETNGHEEVKPKQEESLTEKVTTVYTTTYYVGLELEEGAKSLDLSFEVDKFKGRCIMWDKYDQDLMALNVVHTKNCDLPDDVFTEGEVKPSRSSKKKTGGTSKKRAATESSSDTAAKRQQTKLPAAS
;
A
#
# COMPACT_ATOMS: atom_id res chain seq x y z
N MET A 1 32.72 -19.75 35.16
CA MET A 1 31.68 -18.79 34.73
C MET A 1 31.55 -18.93 33.22
N ALA A 2 30.45 -19.49 32.73
CA ALA A 2 30.21 -19.53 31.28
C ALA A 2 29.96 -18.08 30.84
N SER A 3 30.89 -17.50 30.08
CA SER A 3 30.66 -16.22 29.42
C SER A 3 29.48 -16.40 28.46
N SER A 4 28.29 -15.91 28.82
CA SER A 4 27.16 -15.83 27.90
C SER A 4 27.61 -14.97 26.72
N GLU A 5 27.88 -15.60 25.57
CA GLU A 5 28.11 -14.85 24.34
C GLU A 5 26.91 -13.90 24.14
N PRO A 6 27.15 -12.63 23.81
CA PRO A 6 26.07 -11.70 23.59
C PRO A 6 25.15 -12.24 22.49
N PRO A 7 23.82 -12.05 22.61
CA PRO A 7 22.87 -12.58 21.63
C PRO A 7 23.25 -12.10 20.23
N ARG A 8 23.46 -13.05 19.32
CA ARG A 8 23.79 -12.76 17.92
C ARG A 8 22.50 -12.37 17.19
N TYR A 9 22.44 -11.12 16.75
CA TYR A 9 21.35 -10.64 15.91
C TYR A 9 21.70 -10.81 14.43
N GLY A 10 20.77 -11.38 13.66
CA GLY A 10 20.91 -11.49 12.21
C GLY A 10 21.67 -12.72 11.70
N VAL A 11 21.65 -12.89 10.38
CA VAL A 11 22.27 -14.02 9.68
C VAL A 11 23.79 -13.85 9.45
N THR A 12 24.34 -12.65 9.67
CA THR A 12 25.78 -12.35 9.54
C THR A 12 26.32 -11.66 10.78
N ALA A 13 27.63 -11.58 10.92
CA ALA A 13 28.27 -10.70 11.90
C ALA A 13 27.93 -9.22 11.63
N PRO A 14 27.98 -8.34 12.65
CA PRO A 14 27.83 -6.91 12.45
C PRO A 14 28.96 -6.34 11.59
N LEU A 15 28.68 -5.31 10.80
CA LEU A 15 29.69 -4.59 10.01
C LEU A 15 30.50 -3.61 10.88
N SER A 16 29.88 -3.08 11.93
CA SER A 16 30.56 -2.23 12.91
C SER A 16 29.86 -2.28 14.25
N THR A 17 30.66 -2.29 15.33
CA THR A 17 30.20 -2.16 16.71
C THR A 17 30.68 -0.86 17.35
N ALA A 18 31.04 0.14 16.54
CA ALA A 18 31.44 1.45 17.03
C ALA A 18 30.28 2.11 17.79
N LEU A 19 30.61 2.80 18.89
CA LEU A 19 29.67 3.65 19.59
C LEU A 19 29.45 4.95 18.79
N PRO A 20 28.29 5.62 18.94
CA PRO A 20 28.03 6.85 18.23
C PRO A 20 28.95 7.97 18.70
N THR A 21 29.38 8.79 17.76
CA THR A 21 30.07 10.06 18.02
C THR A 21 29.09 11.13 18.51
N GLU A 22 29.60 12.19 19.15
CA GLU A 22 28.78 13.33 19.57
C GLU A 22 28.01 13.96 18.40
N ASN A 23 28.64 14.06 17.22
CA ASN A 23 28.01 14.56 16.00
C ASN A 23 26.84 13.69 15.55
N GLU A 24 26.97 12.35 15.62
CA GLU A 24 25.90 11.42 15.25
C GLU A 24 24.72 11.49 16.24
N ILE A 25 25.01 11.68 17.53
CA ILE A 25 24.01 11.91 18.57
C ILE A 25 23.27 13.22 18.32
N ALA A 26 23.99 14.31 18.05
CA ALA A 26 23.40 15.61 17.70
C ALA A 26 22.54 15.52 16.43
N CYS A 27 23.00 14.81 15.39
CA CYS A 27 22.22 14.54 14.19
C CYS A 27 20.95 13.74 14.48
N THR A 28 20.99 12.81 15.45
CA THR A 28 19.81 12.05 15.91
C THR A 28 18.81 12.95 16.61
N HIS A 29 19.25 13.87 17.47
CA HIS A 29 18.35 14.85 18.08
C HIS A 29 17.69 15.74 17.02
N SER A 30 18.45 16.23 16.03
CA SER A 30 17.89 17.01 14.92
C SER A 30 16.86 16.22 14.09
N LEU A 31 17.09 14.91 13.88
CA LEU A 31 16.12 14.02 13.22
C LEU A 31 14.81 13.93 14.01
N ILE A 32 14.90 13.73 15.32
CA ILE A 32 13.72 13.64 16.20
C ILE A 32 12.92 14.95 16.17
N GLU A 33 13.60 16.10 16.25
CA GLU A 33 12.93 17.40 16.19
C GLU A 33 12.24 17.65 14.84
N GLU A 34 12.86 17.24 13.72
CA GLU A 34 12.20 17.31 12.42
C GLU A 34 11.00 16.35 12.35
N LEU A 35 11.11 15.13 12.85
CA LEU A 35 9.99 14.18 12.88
C LEU A 35 8.81 14.70 13.73
N LYS A 36 9.08 15.36 14.87
CA LYS A 36 8.04 16.05 15.66
C LYS A 36 7.38 17.18 14.87
N ARG A 37 8.17 18.00 14.16
CA ARG A 37 7.66 19.08 13.31
C ARG A 37 6.76 18.58 12.18
N GLN A 38 7.05 17.38 11.66
CA GLN A 38 6.25 16.70 10.66
C GLN A 38 5.07 15.91 11.26
N ASN A 39 4.68 16.22 12.51
CA ASN A 39 3.58 15.59 13.26
C ASN A 39 3.67 14.06 13.33
N ASN A 40 4.88 13.50 13.40
CA ASN A 40 5.06 12.05 13.35
C ASN A 40 4.96 11.36 14.72
N TYR A 41 4.91 12.12 15.82
CA TYR A 41 4.75 11.58 17.17
C TYR A 41 3.37 11.97 17.72
N GLU A 42 2.61 10.97 18.14
CA GLU A 42 1.32 11.19 18.78
C GLU A 42 1.49 11.78 20.19
N SER A 43 0.50 12.57 20.63
CA SER A 43 0.47 13.10 21.99
C SER A 43 0.23 11.99 23.03
N ALA A 44 0.71 12.19 24.26
CA ALA A 44 0.49 11.23 25.34
C ALA A 44 -1.01 11.02 25.66
N ALA A 45 -1.84 12.05 25.47
CA ALA A 45 -3.28 11.96 25.70
C ALA A 45 -3.96 11.00 24.71
N GLU A 46 -3.65 11.13 23.41
CA GLU A 46 -4.18 10.23 22.38
C GLU A 46 -3.64 8.80 22.56
N THR A 47 -2.38 8.61 22.96
CA THR A 47 -1.84 7.28 23.25
C THR A 47 -2.52 6.61 24.45
N ASN A 48 -2.87 7.39 25.48
CA ASN A 48 -3.66 6.89 26.62
C ASN A 48 -5.07 6.48 26.18
N LYS A 49 -5.70 7.26 25.29
CA LYS A 49 -7.01 6.94 24.72
C LYS A 49 -7.01 5.60 23.96
N ARG A 50 -5.97 5.35 23.15
CA ARG A 50 -5.76 4.05 22.48
C ARG A 50 -5.63 2.89 23.48
N THR A 51 -4.96 3.13 24.61
CA THR A 51 -4.81 2.13 25.69
C THR A 51 -6.16 1.77 26.31
N VAL A 52 -7.01 2.77 26.59
CA VAL A 52 -8.37 2.55 27.12
C VAL A 52 -9.24 1.78 26.12
N VAL A 53 -9.18 2.14 24.83
CA VAL A 53 -9.89 1.42 23.76
C VAL A 53 -9.47 -0.06 23.70
N LEU A 54 -8.16 -0.35 23.77
CA LEU A 54 -7.67 -1.73 23.77
C LEU A 54 -8.11 -2.52 25.01
N GLN A 55 -8.15 -1.90 26.19
CA GLN A 55 -8.67 -2.55 27.40
C GLN A 55 -10.16 -2.90 27.26
N SER A 56 -10.94 -2.01 26.67
CA SER A 56 -12.35 -2.27 26.35
C SER A 56 -12.51 -3.40 25.34
N LEU A 57 -11.74 -3.38 24.24
CA LEU A 57 -11.75 -4.44 23.22
C LEU A 57 -11.36 -5.80 23.78
N GLN A 58 -10.42 -5.87 24.73
CA GLN A 58 -10.08 -7.12 25.43
C GLN A 58 -11.26 -7.67 26.22
N ALA A 59 -12.01 -6.81 26.93
CA ALA A 59 -13.21 -7.23 27.66
C ALA A 59 -14.33 -7.68 26.71
N ILE A 60 -14.51 -6.99 25.58
CA ILE A 60 -15.47 -7.37 24.53
C ILE A 60 -15.12 -8.73 23.92
N ALA A 61 -13.84 -8.98 23.63
CA ALA A 61 -13.37 -10.26 23.11
C ALA A 61 -13.61 -11.43 24.07
N GLU A 62 -13.43 -11.21 25.38
CA GLU A 62 -13.73 -12.22 26.40
C GLU A 62 -15.23 -12.51 26.51
N GLU A 63 -16.08 -11.47 26.48
CA GLU A 63 -17.53 -11.66 26.52
C GLU A 63 -18.04 -12.33 25.23
N PHE A 64 -17.45 -12.01 24.09
CA PHE A 64 -17.70 -12.69 22.82
C PHE A 64 -17.51 -14.21 22.94
N VAL A 65 -16.35 -14.66 23.44
CA VAL A 65 -16.09 -16.09 23.62
C VAL A 65 -17.08 -16.73 24.61
N LYS A 66 -17.46 -16.02 25.68
CA LYS A 66 -18.48 -16.50 26.63
C LYS A 66 -19.85 -16.66 25.98
N GLN A 67 -20.28 -15.72 25.16
CA GLN A 67 -21.57 -15.80 24.44
C GLN A 67 -21.61 -17.00 23.50
N VAL A 68 -20.53 -17.24 22.76
CA VAL A 68 -20.43 -18.41 21.88
C VAL A 68 -20.47 -19.70 22.69
N CYS A 69 -19.75 -19.78 23.81
CA CYS A 69 -19.80 -20.96 24.69
C CYS A 69 -21.21 -21.23 25.24
N ARG A 70 -21.96 -20.19 25.63
CA ARG A 70 -23.35 -20.31 26.09
C ARG A 70 -24.28 -20.77 24.98
N ALA A 71 -24.13 -20.21 23.77
CA ALA A 71 -24.90 -20.63 22.60
C ALA A 71 -24.67 -22.10 22.23
N GLN A 72 -23.48 -22.63 22.52
CA GLN A 72 -23.12 -24.04 22.36
C GLN A 72 -23.57 -24.93 23.52
N GLY A 73 -24.29 -24.40 24.52
CA GLY A 73 -24.76 -25.16 25.69
C GLY A 73 -23.66 -25.52 26.70
N LYS A 74 -22.48 -24.88 26.64
CA LYS A 74 -21.41 -25.09 27.63
C LYS A 74 -21.79 -24.46 28.96
N SER A 75 -21.35 -25.06 30.07
CA SER A 75 -21.60 -24.52 31.42
C SER A 75 -20.91 -23.16 31.63
N GLU A 76 -21.44 -22.34 32.54
CA GLU A 76 -20.82 -21.05 32.91
C GLU A 76 -19.37 -21.19 33.37
N ARG A 77 -19.01 -22.31 34.02
CA ARG A 77 -17.62 -22.56 34.42
C ARG A 77 -16.70 -22.69 33.21
N VAL A 78 -17.15 -23.40 32.18
CA VAL A 78 -16.37 -23.57 30.93
C VAL A 78 -16.33 -22.26 30.15
N ALA A 79 -17.47 -21.56 30.03
CA ALA A 79 -17.52 -20.27 29.35
C ALA A 79 -16.57 -19.25 29.99
N ASN A 80 -16.53 -19.18 31.33
CA ASN A 80 -15.64 -18.27 32.05
C ASN A 80 -14.16 -18.67 31.97
N ALA A 81 -13.84 -19.96 31.81
CA ALA A 81 -12.47 -20.44 31.69
C ALA A 81 -11.92 -20.37 30.25
N ALA A 82 -12.78 -20.33 29.24
CA ALA A 82 -12.39 -20.35 27.82
C ALA A 82 -11.44 -19.19 27.44
N GLY A 83 -11.68 -17.99 27.96
CA GLY A 83 -10.79 -16.84 27.75
C GLY A 83 -10.73 -16.34 26.30
N ALA A 84 -10.06 -15.21 26.11
CA ALA A 84 -9.76 -14.63 24.80
C ALA A 84 -8.53 -13.73 24.94
N LYS A 85 -7.86 -13.44 23.83
CA LYS A 85 -6.75 -12.49 23.81
C LYS A 85 -6.84 -11.57 22.61
N ILE A 86 -6.74 -10.26 22.82
CA ILE A 86 -6.43 -9.33 21.74
C ILE A 86 -4.91 -9.15 21.61
N CYS A 87 -4.43 -9.07 20.38
CA CYS A 87 -3.04 -8.77 20.07
C CYS A 87 -3.00 -7.63 19.07
N THR A 88 -2.21 -6.60 19.34
CA THR A 88 -1.93 -5.59 18.33
C THR A 88 -0.78 -6.05 17.44
N TYR A 89 -0.79 -5.61 16.18
CA TYR A 89 0.32 -5.81 15.25
C TYR A 89 0.61 -4.51 14.48
N GLY A 90 1.34 -4.63 13.37
CA GLY A 90 1.61 -3.48 12.50
C GLY A 90 2.34 -2.31 13.17
N SER A 91 2.03 -1.10 12.71
CA SER A 91 2.73 0.14 13.08
C SER A 91 2.56 0.47 14.58
N PHE A 92 1.37 0.20 15.13
CA PHE A 92 1.03 0.45 16.52
C PHE A 92 1.90 -0.40 17.45
N ARG A 93 1.91 -1.72 17.24
CA ARG A 93 2.72 -2.65 18.05
C ARG A 93 4.22 -2.41 17.90
N LEU A 94 4.69 -2.05 16.70
CA LEU A 94 6.09 -1.66 16.48
C LEU A 94 6.46 -0.36 17.22
N GLY A 95 5.50 0.47 17.62
CA GLY A 95 5.71 1.77 18.27
C GLY A 95 6.11 2.88 17.29
N VAL A 96 5.74 2.74 16.01
CA VAL A 96 6.06 3.66 14.91
C VAL A 96 4.82 4.25 14.23
N PHE A 97 3.67 4.21 14.90
CA PHE A 97 2.42 4.84 14.51
C PHE A 97 2.45 6.36 14.72
N GLY A 98 1.65 7.11 13.97
CA GLY A 98 1.48 8.56 14.11
C GLY A 98 0.04 8.94 14.46
N PRO A 99 -0.24 10.25 14.61
CA PRO A 99 -1.61 10.75 14.66
C PRO A 99 -2.40 10.26 13.44
N GLY A 100 -3.64 9.82 13.66
CA GLY A 100 -4.51 9.30 12.60
C GLY A 100 -4.19 7.87 12.12
N SER A 101 -3.10 7.24 12.58
CA SER A 101 -2.86 5.82 12.31
C SER A 101 -3.96 4.95 12.93
N ASP A 102 -4.32 3.90 12.23
CA ASP A 102 -5.21 2.84 12.70
C ASP A 102 -4.55 1.95 13.78
N ILE A 103 -5.34 1.07 14.39
CA ILE A 103 -4.84 -0.01 15.25
C ILE A 103 -5.22 -1.37 14.65
N ASP A 104 -4.24 -1.96 13.98
CA ASP A 104 -4.22 -3.37 13.61
C ASP A 104 -4.37 -4.28 14.84
N THR A 105 -5.50 -4.96 14.99
CA THR A 105 -5.85 -5.78 16.15
C THR A 105 -6.32 -7.17 15.75
N LEU A 106 -5.80 -8.20 16.40
CA LEU A 106 -6.18 -9.60 16.25
C LEU A 106 -6.92 -10.09 17.49
N VAL A 107 -8.11 -10.67 17.31
CA VAL A 107 -8.80 -11.46 18.33
C VAL A 107 -8.39 -12.92 18.19
N VAL A 108 -7.81 -13.47 19.25
CA VAL A 108 -7.48 -14.90 19.38
C VAL A 108 -8.50 -15.56 20.28
N ALA A 109 -9.19 -16.58 19.76
CA ALA A 109 -10.21 -17.33 20.46
C ALA A 109 -9.92 -18.85 20.49
N PRO A 110 -10.52 -19.60 21.42
CA PRO A 110 -10.44 -21.06 21.46
C PRO A 110 -10.99 -21.74 20.21
N GLU A 111 -10.66 -23.03 20.05
CA GLU A 111 -11.00 -23.82 18.86
C GLU A 111 -12.49 -23.90 18.58
N ASN A 112 -13.31 -23.91 19.63
CA ASN A 112 -14.76 -24.01 19.48
C ASN A 112 -15.43 -22.74 18.94
N VAL A 113 -14.72 -21.62 18.85
CA VAL A 113 -15.24 -20.34 18.35
C VAL A 113 -14.84 -20.19 16.88
N LYS A 114 -15.80 -20.01 15.97
CA LYS A 114 -15.54 -19.98 14.52
C LYS A 114 -15.67 -18.57 13.94
N LYS A 115 -15.21 -18.42 12.69
CA LYS A 115 -15.30 -17.16 11.92
C LYS A 115 -16.75 -16.66 11.85
N ASP A 116 -17.69 -17.56 11.63
CA ASP A 116 -19.11 -17.19 11.51
C ASP A 116 -19.67 -16.69 12.85
N ASP A 117 -19.20 -17.24 13.98
CA ASP A 117 -19.54 -16.70 15.30
C ASP A 117 -18.99 -15.28 15.47
N TYR A 118 -17.76 -15.04 15.03
CA TYR A 118 -17.12 -13.73 15.08
C TYR A 118 -17.93 -12.66 14.34
N PHE A 119 -18.34 -12.91 13.09
CA PHE A 119 -19.18 -11.96 12.34
C PHE A 119 -20.62 -11.87 12.86
N LYS A 120 -21.13 -12.93 13.49
CA LYS A 120 -22.49 -12.94 14.04
C LYS A 120 -22.63 -12.19 15.36
N TYR A 121 -21.70 -12.37 16.29
CA TYR A 121 -21.85 -11.88 17.68
C TYR A 121 -21.01 -10.63 17.98
N PHE A 122 -19.83 -10.50 17.39
CA PHE A 122 -18.89 -9.43 17.74
C PHE A 122 -19.39 -8.01 17.41
N PRO A 123 -20.02 -7.74 16.24
CA PRO A 123 -20.52 -6.40 15.91
C PRO A 123 -21.53 -5.87 16.94
N ASP A 124 -22.48 -6.70 17.32
CA ASP A 124 -23.49 -6.39 18.34
C ASP A 124 -22.87 -6.09 19.70
N LEU A 125 -21.84 -6.85 20.08
CA LEU A 125 -21.13 -6.68 21.34
C LEU A 125 -20.35 -5.36 21.41
N LEU A 126 -19.75 -4.93 20.29
CA LEU A 126 -19.11 -3.62 20.18
C LEU A 126 -20.10 -2.53 20.58
N THR A 127 -21.29 -2.50 19.99
CA THR A 127 -22.30 -1.47 20.28
C THR A 127 -22.89 -1.58 21.69
N LYS A 128 -23.07 -2.80 22.21
CA LYS A 128 -23.70 -3.03 23.53
C LYS A 128 -22.76 -2.72 24.71
N MET A 129 -21.46 -3.00 24.57
CA MET A 129 -20.50 -2.89 25.67
C MET A 129 -19.65 -1.62 25.62
N ALA A 130 -19.47 -1.01 24.45
CA ALA A 130 -18.79 0.26 24.34
C ALA A 130 -19.67 1.42 24.86
N PRO A 131 -19.07 2.55 25.28
CA PRO A 131 -19.81 3.76 25.59
C PRO A 131 -20.77 4.16 24.46
N LYS A 132 -21.96 4.64 24.81
CA LYS A 132 -22.99 5.01 23.83
C LYS A 132 -22.44 6.04 22.82
N GLY A 133 -22.60 5.75 21.53
CA GLY A 133 -22.15 6.62 20.44
C GLY A 133 -20.64 6.61 20.17
N SER A 134 -19.88 5.72 20.82
CA SER A 134 -18.43 5.63 20.62
C SER A 134 -17.99 4.69 19.50
N ILE A 135 -18.89 3.89 18.94
CA ILE A 135 -18.62 3.02 17.80
C ILE A 135 -19.30 3.62 16.57
N THR A 136 -18.52 3.93 15.54
CA THR A 136 -18.98 4.49 14.27
C THR A 136 -18.33 3.75 13.09
N ASP A 137 -18.86 3.96 11.88
CA ASP A 137 -18.29 3.46 10.61
C ASP A 137 -18.00 1.94 10.58
N VAL A 138 -18.88 1.15 11.19
CA VAL A 138 -18.72 -0.32 11.24
C VAL A 138 -18.94 -0.92 9.86
N THR A 139 -17.91 -1.61 9.37
CA THR A 139 -17.88 -2.27 8.07
C THR A 139 -17.41 -3.72 8.24
N LEU A 140 -18.19 -4.68 7.74
CA LEU A 140 -17.93 -6.11 7.88
C LEU A 140 -17.44 -6.68 6.55
N VAL A 141 -16.26 -7.30 6.54
CA VAL A 141 -15.64 -7.84 5.33
C VAL A 141 -15.31 -9.34 5.50
N PRO A 142 -16.30 -10.24 5.40
CA PRO A 142 -16.11 -11.67 5.68
C PRO A 142 -15.37 -12.43 4.56
N ASP A 143 -15.41 -11.91 3.33
CA ASP A 143 -14.86 -12.53 2.12
C ASP A 143 -13.50 -11.95 1.71
N ALA A 144 -12.93 -11.14 2.60
CA ALA A 144 -11.58 -10.70 2.52
C ALA A 144 -10.59 -11.88 2.47
N PHE A 145 -9.49 -11.74 1.71
CA PHE A 145 -8.21 -12.41 1.95
C PHE A 145 -7.97 -12.67 3.44
N VAL A 146 -7.97 -11.64 4.29
CA VAL A 146 -8.02 -11.81 5.75
C VAL A 146 -9.33 -11.22 6.26
N PRO A 147 -10.31 -12.05 6.69
CA PRO A 147 -11.60 -11.60 7.21
C PRO A 147 -11.43 -10.56 8.32
N ILE A 148 -12.12 -9.43 8.18
CA ILE A 148 -11.90 -8.23 8.99
C ILE A 148 -13.20 -7.49 9.31
N ILE A 149 -13.27 -6.89 10.49
CA ILE A 149 -14.25 -5.87 10.88
C ILE A 149 -13.50 -4.55 11.05
N LYS A 150 -13.88 -3.54 10.25
CA LYS A 150 -13.33 -2.18 10.34
C LYS A 150 -14.34 -1.29 11.03
N PHE A 151 -13.89 -0.44 11.94
CA PHE A 151 -14.75 0.51 12.65
C PHE A 151 -13.93 1.61 13.27
N GLU A 152 -14.58 2.71 13.64
CA GLU A 152 -14.01 3.71 14.49
C GLU A 152 -14.49 3.53 15.93
N TYR A 153 -13.56 3.54 16.89
CA TYR A 153 -13.85 3.50 18.31
C TYR A 153 -13.33 4.78 18.99
N SER A 154 -14.26 5.68 19.30
CA SER A 154 -13.99 6.98 19.93
C SER A 154 -13.03 7.85 19.12
N GLY A 155 -13.15 7.95 17.79
CA GLY A 155 -12.18 8.70 16.99
C GLY A 155 -10.92 7.91 16.59
N ILE A 156 -10.84 6.62 16.90
CA ILE A 156 -9.68 5.78 16.56
C ILE A 156 -10.12 4.67 15.61
N SER A 157 -9.57 4.64 14.40
CA SER A 157 -9.81 3.56 13.44
C SER A 157 -9.19 2.24 13.93
N ILE A 158 -9.99 1.17 13.94
CA ILE A 158 -9.61 -0.18 14.36
C ILE A 158 -9.83 -1.14 13.20
N ASP A 159 -8.78 -1.88 12.86
CA ASP A 159 -8.79 -2.97 11.89
C ASP A 159 -8.74 -4.28 12.69
N LEU A 160 -9.90 -4.91 12.90
CA LEU A 160 -10.05 -6.07 13.78
C LEU A 160 -10.16 -7.36 12.97
N ILE A 161 -9.19 -8.25 13.11
CA ILE A 161 -9.17 -9.57 12.47
C ILE A 161 -9.35 -10.67 13.52
N PHE A 162 -9.64 -11.88 13.07
CA PHE A 162 -9.94 -13.02 13.93
C PHE A 162 -9.08 -14.25 13.61
N ALA A 163 -8.70 -15.00 14.64
CA ALA A 163 -8.14 -16.34 14.53
C ALA A 163 -8.66 -17.24 15.67
N SER A 164 -9.07 -18.45 15.31
CA SER A 164 -9.40 -19.53 16.26
C SER A 164 -8.24 -20.51 16.31
N ILE A 165 -7.65 -20.72 17.48
CA ILE A 165 -6.49 -21.60 17.66
C ILE A 165 -6.90 -22.94 18.27
N HIS A 166 -6.12 -23.99 18.02
CA HIS A 166 -6.37 -25.36 18.49
C HIS A 166 -6.05 -25.52 20.00
N LEU A 167 -6.68 -24.69 20.83
CA LEU A 167 -6.65 -24.73 22.30
C LEU A 167 -8.07 -24.58 22.85
N GLU A 168 -8.36 -25.23 23.98
CA GLU A 168 -9.65 -25.07 24.68
C GLU A 168 -9.74 -23.77 25.48
N GLN A 169 -8.59 -23.22 25.90
CA GLN A 169 -8.50 -22.03 26.71
C GLN A 169 -7.43 -21.09 26.14
N VAL A 170 -7.75 -19.80 26.08
CA VAL A 170 -6.85 -18.74 25.61
C VAL A 170 -6.59 -17.76 26.75
N PRO A 171 -5.49 -17.94 27.50
CA PRO A 171 -5.13 -17.02 28.57
C PRO A 171 -4.52 -15.72 28.00
N ARG A 172 -4.61 -14.61 28.74
CA ARG A 172 -4.13 -13.29 28.29
C ARG A 172 -2.62 -13.26 28.02
N ASP A 173 -1.85 -14.05 28.74
CA ASP A 173 -0.39 -14.15 28.64
C ASP A 173 0.11 -15.15 27.57
N LEU A 174 -0.80 -15.82 26.84
CA LEU A 174 -0.46 -16.78 25.79
C LEU A 174 0.50 -16.22 24.75
N SER A 175 1.64 -16.88 24.52
CA SER A 175 2.56 -16.51 23.43
C SER A 175 2.09 -17.11 22.10
N LEU A 176 2.11 -16.29 21.04
CA LEU A 176 1.71 -16.74 19.69
C LEU A 176 2.90 -17.17 18.81
N GLN A 177 4.12 -17.20 19.35
CA GLN A 177 5.36 -17.39 18.58
C GLN A 177 5.60 -18.85 18.14
N GLY A 178 5.15 -19.82 18.92
CA GLY A 178 5.39 -21.25 18.65
C GLY A 178 4.72 -21.72 17.35
N GLN A 179 5.38 -22.59 16.58
CA GLN A 179 4.80 -23.13 15.33
C GLN A 179 3.55 -23.99 15.58
N ASP A 180 3.43 -24.57 16.77
CA ASP A 180 2.26 -25.29 17.27
C ASP A 180 0.98 -24.45 17.25
N MET A 181 1.09 -23.14 17.43
CA MET A 181 -0.03 -22.19 17.31
C MET A 181 -0.66 -22.15 15.92
N LEU A 182 0.03 -22.65 14.89
CA LEU A 182 -0.46 -22.69 13.52
C LEU A 182 -1.14 -24.03 13.16
N ARG A 183 -1.12 -25.01 14.07
CA ARG A 183 -1.68 -26.34 13.81
C ARG A 183 -3.20 -26.25 13.66
N GLY A 184 -3.73 -26.87 12.60
CA GLY A 184 -5.17 -26.96 12.34
C GLY A 184 -5.80 -25.69 11.79
N LEU A 185 -5.00 -24.63 11.55
CA LEU A 185 -5.49 -23.40 10.94
C LEU A 185 -5.64 -23.53 9.43
N ASP A 186 -6.66 -22.89 8.90
CA ASP A 186 -6.76 -22.62 7.47
C ASP A 186 -5.81 -21.48 7.05
N GLU A 187 -5.72 -21.23 5.75
CA GLU A 187 -4.81 -20.19 5.24
C GLU A 187 -5.14 -18.79 5.79
N ALA A 188 -6.42 -18.49 6.03
CA ALA A 188 -6.86 -17.21 6.59
C ALA A 188 -6.40 -17.07 8.05
N GLY A 189 -6.60 -18.09 8.89
CA GLY A 189 -6.15 -18.12 10.27
C GLY A 189 -4.63 -18.01 10.40
N VAL A 190 -3.86 -18.72 9.55
CA VAL A 190 -2.39 -18.58 9.50
C VAL A 190 -1.99 -17.14 9.18
N ARG A 191 -2.65 -16.50 8.21
CA ARG A 191 -2.39 -15.11 7.83
C ARG A 191 -2.75 -14.13 8.95
N SER A 192 -3.88 -14.34 9.63
CA SER A 192 -4.31 -13.53 10.76
C SER A 192 -3.28 -13.52 11.90
N LEU A 193 -2.74 -14.69 12.26
CA LEU A 193 -1.73 -14.84 13.30
C LEU A 193 -0.35 -14.29 12.89
N ASN A 194 0.00 -14.41 11.61
CA ASN A 194 1.31 -13.99 11.12
C ASN A 194 1.57 -12.49 11.27
N GLY A 195 0.54 -11.64 11.23
CA GLY A 195 0.69 -10.21 11.49
C GLY A 195 1.36 -9.94 12.85
N THR A 196 0.81 -10.52 13.91
CA THR A 196 1.37 -10.40 15.27
C THR A 196 2.72 -11.09 15.39
N ARG A 197 2.84 -12.32 14.89
CA ARG A 197 4.09 -13.11 14.98
C ARG A 197 5.26 -12.37 14.34
N VAL A 198 5.09 -11.87 13.12
CA VAL A 198 6.13 -11.12 12.38
C VAL A 198 6.54 -9.86 13.14
N THR A 199 5.58 -9.08 13.64
CA THR A 199 5.89 -7.83 14.35
C THR A 199 6.69 -8.10 15.63
N ASP A 200 6.28 -9.06 16.43
CA ASP A 200 6.98 -9.44 17.65
C ASP A 200 8.38 -10.01 17.36
N GLU A 201 8.53 -10.81 16.30
CA GLU A 201 9.85 -11.28 15.88
C GLU A 201 10.77 -10.14 15.42
N ILE A 202 10.26 -9.15 14.67
CA ILE A 202 11.05 -7.97 14.31
C ILE A 202 11.58 -7.27 15.57
N LEU A 203 10.73 -7.08 16.59
CA LEU A 203 11.13 -6.45 17.84
C LEU A 203 12.16 -7.28 18.63
N ALA A 204 12.05 -8.61 18.59
CA ALA A 204 13.01 -9.51 19.21
C ALA A 204 14.37 -9.55 18.47
N LEU A 205 14.36 -9.25 17.16
CA LEU A 205 15.53 -9.36 16.28
C LEU A 205 16.31 -8.04 16.09
N VAL A 206 15.91 -6.95 16.76
CA VAL A 206 16.63 -5.68 16.75
C VAL A 206 17.44 -5.48 18.04
N PRO A 207 18.72 -5.07 17.95
CA PRO A 207 19.56 -4.87 19.14
C PRO A 207 19.09 -3.75 20.08
N GLN A 208 18.53 -2.67 19.52
CA GLN A 208 18.06 -1.49 20.27
C GLN A 208 16.75 -0.96 19.69
N THR A 209 15.64 -1.24 20.37
CA THR A 209 14.28 -0.91 19.92
C THR A 209 14.05 0.60 19.76
N GLY A 210 14.61 1.43 20.66
CA GLY A 210 14.51 2.89 20.57
C GLY A 210 15.15 3.47 19.31
N VAL A 211 16.35 2.97 18.96
CA VAL A 211 17.07 3.36 17.74
C VAL A 211 16.31 2.90 16.50
N PHE A 212 15.85 1.64 16.49
CA PHE A 212 15.04 1.07 15.42
C PHE A 212 13.78 1.89 15.15
N ARG A 213 13.00 2.24 16.19
CA ARG A 213 11.76 3.02 16.05
C ARG A 213 12.01 4.39 15.43
N THR A 214 13.00 5.12 15.92
CA THR A 214 13.34 6.46 15.38
C THR A 214 13.79 6.37 13.92
N ALA A 215 14.65 5.41 13.59
CA ALA A 215 15.10 5.22 12.20
C ALA A 215 13.94 4.81 11.28
N LEU A 216 13.07 3.90 11.72
CA LEU A 216 11.91 3.44 10.96
C LEU A 216 10.89 4.56 10.72
N ARG A 217 10.66 5.45 11.71
CA ARG A 217 9.84 6.66 11.51
C ARG A 217 10.40 7.55 10.40
N GLY A 218 11.71 7.81 10.41
CA GLY A 218 12.40 8.53 9.34
C GLY A 218 12.23 7.89 7.96
N VAL A 219 12.46 6.58 7.86
CA VAL A 219 12.31 5.84 6.58
C VAL A 219 10.85 5.80 6.11
N LYS A 220 9.88 5.58 7.01
CA LYS A 220 8.45 5.59 6.65
C LYS A 220 8.03 6.96 6.09
N LEU A 221 8.36 8.03 6.80
CA LEU A 221 8.03 9.39 6.35
C LEU A 221 8.68 9.71 5.00
N TRP A 222 9.96 9.35 4.83
CA TRP A 222 10.64 9.48 3.54
C TRP A 222 9.90 8.69 2.44
N ALA A 223 9.64 7.40 2.63
CA ALA A 223 9.00 6.57 1.61
C ALA A 223 7.60 7.08 1.22
N GLN A 224 6.82 7.55 2.20
CA GLN A 224 5.52 8.19 1.98
C GLN A 224 5.66 9.49 1.17
N ARG A 225 6.57 10.38 1.58
CA ARG A 225 6.82 11.66 0.87
C ARG A 225 7.30 11.43 -0.55
N ARG A 226 8.09 10.39 -0.78
CA ARG A 226 8.63 10.01 -2.10
C ARG A 226 7.68 9.13 -2.93
N ALA A 227 6.46 8.88 -2.45
CA ALA A 227 5.43 8.08 -3.13
C ALA A 227 5.88 6.65 -3.49
N ILE A 228 6.75 6.05 -2.68
CA ILE A 228 7.26 4.67 -2.83
C ILE A 228 6.83 3.78 -1.66
N TYR A 229 5.69 4.08 -1.05
CA TYR A 229 5.08 3.30 0.03
C TYR A 229 3.70 2.88 -0.46
N ALA A 230 3.55 1.64 -0.96
CA ALA A 230 2.31 1.05 -1.49
C ALA A 230 2.49 -0.41 -1.96
N ASN A 231 2.23 -1.41 -1.10
CA ASN A 231 2.35 -2.83 -1.49
C ASN A 231 1.43 -3.21 -2.65
N ILE A 232 0.22 -2.66 -2.68
CA ILE A 232 -0.75 -2.91 -3.74
C ILE A 232 -0.30 -2.36 -5.11
N MET A 233 0.49 -1.28 -5.11
CA MET A 233 1.08 -0.65 -6.30
C MET A 233 2.48 -1.17 -6.64
N GLY A 234 2.96 -2.22 -5.97
CA GLY A 234 4.27 -2.79 -6.24
C GLY A 234 5.45 -2.04 -5.61
N PHE A 235 5.22 -1.28 -4.55
CA PHE A 235 6.26 -0.71 -3.69
C PHE A 235 6.30 -1.42 -2.32
N PRO A 236 7.36 -1.30 -1.51
CA PRO A 236 7.36 -1.91 -0.19
C PRO A 236 6.27 -1.30 0.72
N GLY A 237 5.55 -2.16 1.45
CA GLY A 237 4.65 -1.77 2.53
C GLY A 237 5.36 -1.59 3.87
N GLY A 238 4.61 -1.24 4.92
CA GLY A 238 5.17 -0.93 6.25
C GLY A 238 6.07 -2.01 6.85
N VAL A 239 5.65 -3.28 6.77
CA VAL A 239 6.42 -4.42 7.29
C VAL A 239 7.73 -4.63 6.53
N ALA A 240 7.74 -4.41 5.21
CA ALA A 240 8.94 -4.54 4.39
C ALA A 240 9.98 -3.45 4.73
N TRP A 241 9.52 -2.20 4.90
CA TRP A 241 10.37 -1.11 5.40
C TRP A 241 10.92 -1.40 6.80
N ALA A 242 10.07 -1.91 7.70
CA ALA A 242 10.49 -2.31 9.05
C ALA A 242 11.58 -3.37 9.02
N MET A 243 11.44 -4.42 8.20
CA MET A 243 12.44 -5.47 8.09
C MET A 243 13.76 -4.98 7.47
N MET A 244 13.71 -4.11 6.46
CA MET A 244 14.93 -3.53 5.90
C MET A 244 15.66 -2.67 6.95
N VAL A 245 14.96 -1.83 7.71
CA VAL A 245 15.57 -1.04 8.80
C VAL A 245 16.10 -1.93 9.91
N ALA A 246 15.35 -2.95 10.33
CA ALA A 246 15.78 -3.92 11.32
C ALA A 246 17.07 -4.62 10.90
N ARG A 247 17.20 -4.98 9.62
CA ARG A 247 18.44 -5.58 9.09
C ARG A 247 19.64 -4.65 9.25
N ILE A 248 19.48 -3.35 9.03
CA ILE A 248 20.55 -2.37 9.23
C ILE A 248 20.90 -2.25 10.71
N CYS A 249 19.92 -2.26 11.62
CA CYS A 249 20.17 -2.29 13.06
C CYS A 249 20.99 -3.52 13.48
N GLN A 250 20.75 -4.69 12.89
CA GLN A 250 21.56 -5.89 13.15
C GLN A 250 23.03 -5.72 12.71
N LEU A 251 23.26 -5.01 11.59
CA LEU A 251 24.60 -4.76 11.05
C LEU A 251 25.37 -3.67 11.83
N TYR A 252 24.65 -2.78 12.53
CA TYR A 252 25.20 -1.68 13.31
C TYR A 252 24.56 -1.61 14.72
N PRO A 253 24.77 -2.64 15.57
CA PRO A 253 24.01 -2.84 16.81
C PRO A 253 24.18 -1.73 17.86
N LYS A 254 25.22 -0.89 17.74
CA LYS A 254 25.52 0.20 18.68
C LYS A 254 25.40 1.59 18.07
N ALA A 255 24.96 1.71 16.82
CA ALA A 255 24.88 3.01 16.14
C ALA A 255 23.66 3.84 16.58
N ALA A 256 23.74 5.16 16.41
CA ALA A 256 22.62 6.07 16.64
C ALA A 256 21.62 6.03 15.46
N ALA A 257 20.40 6.54 15.67
CA ALA A 257 19.35 6.45 14.66
C ALA A 257 19.70 7.22 13.37
N SER A 258 20.35 8.38 13.46
CA SER A 258 20.87 9.12 12.30
C SER A 258 21.82 8.26 11.44
N THR A 259 22.76 7.56 12.09
CA THR A 259 23.68 6.64 11.42
C THR A 259 22.94 5.45 10.81
N ILE A 260 21.93 4.88 11.48
CA ILE A 260 21.10 3.81 10.89
C ILE A 260 20.39 4.30 9.63
N VAL A 261 19.80 5.51 9.63
CA VAL A 261 19.13 6.07 8.44
C VAL A 261 20.13 6.28 7.30
N LEU A 262 21.32 6.83 7.57
CA LEU A 262 22.39 6.94 6.56
C LEU A 262 22.77 5.56 5.98
N LYS A 263 23.07 4.60 6.87
CA LYS A 263 23.50 3.25 6.47
C LYS A 263 22.41 2.49 5.74
N PHE A 264 21.15 2.74 6.06
CA PHE A 264 20.01 2.20 5.34
C PHE A 264 20.07 2.56 3.85
N PHE A 265 20.20 3.85 3.52
CA PHE A 265 20.29 4.26 2.12
C PHE A 265 21.50 3.66 1.42
N ARG A 266 22.69 3.77 2.03
CA ARG A 266 23.94 3.32 1.40
C ARG A 266 24.03 1.80 1.21
N LEU A 267 23.45 1.02 2.13
CA LEU A 267 23.45 -0.43 2.02
C LEU A 267 22.32 -0.95 1.14
N MET A 268 21.12 -0.38 1.22
CA MET A 268 19.99 -0.80 0.38
C MET A 268 20.20 -0.40 -1.09
N GLU A 269 20.86 0.75 -1.36
CA GLU A 269 21.29 1.17 -2.70
C GLU A 269 22.24 0.15 -3.33
N LYS A 270 23.23 -0.34 -2.57
CA LYS A 270 24.29 -1.26 -3.04
C LYS A 270 23.95 -2.74 -2.84
N TRP A 271 22.76 -3.03 -2.33
CA TRP A 271 22.34 -4.40 -2.06
C TRP A 271 22.29 -5.21 -3.36
N GLN A 272 22.82 -6.44 -3.32
CA GLN A 272 22.97 -7.28 -4.51
C GLN A 272 21.67 -8.00 -4.86
N TRP A 273 20.63 -7.25 -5.24
CA TRP A 273 19.34 -7.81 -5.63
C TRP A 273 19.50 -8.81 -6.80
N PRO A 274 18.86 -10.00 -6.76
CA PRO A 274 17.75 -10.39 -5.88
C PRO A 274 18.19 -11.17 -4.62
N MET A 275 19.39 -10.97 -4.08
CA MET A 275 19.77 -11.55 -2.79
C MET A 275 18.75 -11.14 -1.70
N PRO A 276 18.20 -12.07 -0.91
CA PRO A 276 17.13 -11.76 0.03
C PRO A 276 17.63 -11.02 1.26
N VAL A 277 16.81 -10.11 1.77
CA VAL A 277 16.96 -9.53 3.10
C VAL A 277 16.35 -10.49 4.12
N LEU A 278 17.19 -11.04 4.99
CA LEU A 278 16.83 -11.99 6.06
C LEU A 278 17.18 -11.41 7.43
N LEU A 279 16.23 -11.45 8.38
CA LEU A 279 16.48 -11.06 9.77
C LEU A 279 16.95 -12.22 10.67
N LYS A 280 16.62 -13.45 10.29
CA LYS A 280 17.12 -14.68 10.90
C LYS A 280 17.22 -15.77 9.83
N ALA A 281 17.85 -16.89 10.14
CA ALA A 281 17.89 -18.03 9.23
C ALA A 281 16.47 -18.56 9.02
N ILE A 282 16.15 -19.00 7.80
CA ILE A 282 14.89 -19.68 7.53
C ILE A 282 15.02 -21.09 8.11
N GLU A 283 14.21 -21.38 9.13
CA GLU A 283 14.18 -22.68 9.77
C GLU A 283 13.34 -23.66 8.94
N PRO A 284 13.76 -24.93 8.82
CA PRO A 284 12.91 -25.96 8.24
C PRO A 284 11.66 -26.09 9.12
N GLY A 285 10.49 -26.03 8.50
CA GLY A 285 9.23 -26.25 9.19
C GLY A 285 8.91 -27.73 9.31
N GLU A 286 8.24 -28.11 10.40
CA GLU A 286 7.66 -29.45 10.58
C GLU A 286 6.31 -29.59 9.86
N SER A 287 5.76 -28.49 9.35
CA SER A 287 4.43 -28.40 8.76
C SER A 287 4.47 -28.36 7.22
N LEU A 288 3.37 -28.81 6.59
CA LEU A 288 3.13 -28.77 5.13
C LEU A 288 2.97 -27.34 4.57
N LEU A 289 2.99 -26.31 5.43
CA LEU A 289 2.86 -24.91 5.01
C LEU A 289 4.02 -24.49 4.10
N LYS A 290 3.67 -23.95 2.93
CA LYS A 290 4.64 -23.43 1.95
C LYS A 290 5.44 -22.28 2.56
N GLN A 291 6.77 -22.41 2.54
CA GLN A 291 7.70 -21.34 2.88
C GLN A 291 8.37 -20.78 1.62
N TRP A 292 8.79 -19.51 1.67
CA TRP A 292 9.57 -18.91 0.60
C TRP A 292 10.86 -19.69 0.38
N ASN A 293 10.99 -20.26 -0.82
CA ASN A 293 12.15 -21.05 -1.19
C ASN A 293 12.37 -20.99 -2.71
N PRO A 294 13.27 -20.12 -3.21
CA PRO A 294 13.50 -19.96 -4.64
C PRO A 294 14.18 -21.18 -5.27
N LYS A 295 14.78 -22.09 -4.50
CA LYS A 295 15.34 -23.34 -5.06
C LYS A 295 14.22 -24.32 -5.44
N LEU A 296 13.15 -24.35 -4.66
CA LEU A 296 12.01 -25.25 -4.87
C LEU A 296 10.95 -24.61 -5.77
N TYR A 297 10.46 -23.42 -5.41
CA TYR A 297 9.30 -22.82 -6.08
C TYR A 297 9.72 -21.87 -7.19
N HIS A 298 9.15 -22.06 -8.38
CA HIS A 298 9.48 -21.24 -9.56
C HIS A 298 9.08 -19.77 -9.38
N GLN A 299 7.90 -19.51 -8.81
CA GLN A 299 7.40 -18.15 -8.54
C GLN A 299 8.37 -17.34 -7.67
N ASP A 300 8.94 -17.96 -6.65
CA ASP A 300 9.86 -17.30 -5.71
C ASP A 300 11.17 -16.84 -6.36
N ARG A 301 11.57 -17.46 -7.49
CA ARG A 301 12.78 -17.09 -8.25
C ARG A 301 12.65 -15.75 -8.97
N PHE A 302 11.42 -15.32 -9.25
CA PHE A 302 11.15 -14.07 -9.95
C PHE A 302 11.01 -12.86 -9.01
N HIS A 303 11.09 -13.05 -7.69
CA HIS A 303 11.07 -11.93 -6.76
C HIS A 303 12.31 -11.04 -6.96
N LEU A 304 12.09 -9.78 -7.36
CA LEU A 304 13.14 -8.88 -7.80
C LEU A 304 13.93 -8.24 -6.64
N MET A 305 13.26 -7.99 -5.51
CA MET A 305 13.84 -7.46 -4.28
C MET A 305 13.25 -8.18 -3.06
N PRO A 306 13.61 -9.45 -2.80
CA PRO A 306 12.96 -10.25 -1.79
C PRO A 306 13.31 -9.79 -0.37
N ILE A 307 12.29 -9.40 0.41
CA ILE A 307 12.39 -9.13 1.85
C ILE A 307 11.51 -10.13 2.59
N ILE A 308 12.14 -10.98 3.40
CA ILE A 308 11.49 -12.20 3.90
C ILE A 308 11.06 -12.02 5.35
N THR A 309 9.79 -12.34 5.63
CA THR A 309 9.25 -12.32 6.99
C THR A 309 9.97 -13.33 7.88
N PRO A 310 10.33 -12.96 9.11
CA PRO A 310 11.12 -13.83 9.97
C PRO A 310 10.26 -14.98 10.55
N ALA A 311 8.99 -14.71 10.88
CA ALA A 311 8.13 -15.73 11.45
C ALA A 311 7.79 -16.84 10.45
N PHE A 312 7.81 -18.09 10.94
CA PHE A 312 7.35 -19.25 10.19
C PHE A 312 5.82 -19.19 9.99
N PRO A 313 5.29 -19.57 8.79
CA PRO A 313 6.04 -19.84 7.55
C PRO A 313 6.58 -18.55 6.92
N CYS A 314 7.87 -18.52 6.59
CA CYS A 314 8.51 -17.35 6.00
C CYS A 314 7.93 -17.04 4.62
N MET A 315 7.61 -15.77 4.34
CA MET A 315 7.05 -15.31 3.06
C MET A 315 7.78 -14.06 2.55
N CYS A 316 7.70 -13.80 1.24
CA CYS A 316 8.23 -12.58 0.65
C CYS A 316 7.21 -11.44 0.78
N ALA A 317 7.55 -10.43 1.59
CA ALA A 317 6.72 -9.24 1.82
C ALA A 317 6.70 -8.24 0.65
N THR A 318 7.46 -8.51 -0.40
CA THR A 318 7.67 -7.61 -1.55
C THR A 318 7.51 -8.33 -2.90
N HIS A 319 6.68 -9.37 -2.93
CA HIS A 319 6.39 -10.14 -4.14
C HIS A 319 5.73 -9.30 -5.27
N ASN A 320 5.17 -8.13 -4.95
CA ASN A 320 4.53 -7.23 -5.92
C ASN A 320 5.48 -6.27 -6.63
N ILE A 321 6.77 -6.21 -6.25
CA ILE A 321 7.74 -5.30 -6.90
C ILE A 321 7.91 -5.69 -8.37
N THR A 322 7.76 -4.72 -9.27
CA THR A 322 7.98 -4.85 -10.71
C THR A 322 9.35 -4.29 -11.10
N GLN A 323 9.72 -4.41 -12.38
CA GLN A 323 11.00 -3.88 -12.85
C GLN A 323 11.02 -2.36 -12.75
N SER A 324 9.93 -1.69 -13.16
CA SER A 324 9.78 -0.25 -12.99
C SER A 324 9.86 0.22 -11.54
N THR A 325 9.10 -0.40 -10.63
CA THR A 325 9.10 0.06 -9.23
C THR A 325 10.44 -0.22 -8.55
N LYS A 326 11.14 -1.31 -8.89
CA LYS A 326 12.52 -1.56 -8.48
C LYS A 326 13.46 -0.41 -8.89
N LEU A 327 13.41 0.01 -10.15
CA LEU A 327 14.25 1.12 -10.64
C LEU A 327 13.95 2.43 -9.91
N VAL A 328 12.67 2.73 -9.67
CA VAL A 328 12.25 3.92 -8.91
C VAL A 328 12.75 3.86 -7.46
N ILE A 329 12.63 2.71 -6.79
CA ILE A 329 13.18 2.50 -5.44
C ILE A 329 14.69 2.72 -5.43
N GLN A 330 15.43 2.19 -6.41
CA GLN A 330 16.88 2.37 -6.51
C GLN A 330 17.27 3.84 -6.72
N ARG A 331 16.55 4.57 -7.59
CA ARG A 331 16.76 6.03 -7.80
C ARG A 331 16.54 6.81 -6.50
N GLU A 332 15.47 6.50 -5.76
CA GLU A 332 15.16 7.18 -4.50
C GLU A 332 16.12 6.78 -3.36
N LEU A 333 16.60 5.54 -3.31
CA LEU A 333 17.63 5.11 -2.35
C LEU A 333 18.94 5.87 -2.57
N LYS A 334 19.38 6.00 -3.82
CA LYS A 334 20.54 6.81 -4.19
C LYS A 334 20.36 8.28 -3.79
N ARG A 335 19.21 8.88 -4.14
CA ARG A 335 18.87 10.25 -3.76
C ARG A 335 18.89 10.44 -2.23
N GLY A 336 18.28 9.53 -1.49
CA GLY A 336 18.28 9.52 -0.02
C GLY A 336 19.70 9.39 0.57
N GLY A 337 20.54 8.54 -0.01
CA GLY A 337 21.95 8.41 0.34
C GLY A 337 22.72 9.72 0.14
N ASP A 338 22.57 10.35 -1.02
CA ASP A 338 23.26 11.61 -1.35
C ASP A 338 22.84 12.78 -0.45
N ILE A 339 21.57 12.81 -0.01
CA ILE A 339 21.06 13.80 0.95
C ILE A 339 21.56 13.50 2.36
N THR A 340 21.48 12.25 2.80
CA THR A 340 21.91 11.86 4.16
C THR A 340 23.40 12.02 4.37
N ASP A 341 24.25 11.76 3.37
CA ASP A 341 25.68 12.10 3.43
C ASP A 341 25.89 13.58 3.73
N LYS A 342 25.15 14.46 3.03
CA LYS A 342 25.24 15.92 3.23
C LYS A 342 24.73 16.33 4.62
N ILE A 343 23.64 15.75 5.09
CA ILE A 343 23.11 15.98 6.45
C ILE A 343 24.15 15.60 7.50
N MET A 344 24.73 14.40 7.39
CA MET A 344 25.71 13.90 8.35
C MET A 344 27.02 14.69 8.32
N SER A 345 27.32 15.39 7.21
CA SER A 345 28.42 16.37 7.11
C SER A 345 28.05 17.81 7.51
N GLY A 346 26.83 18.04 8.01
CA GLY A 346 26.35 19.37 8.44
C GLY A 346 25.96 20.33 7.31
N LYS A 347 25.85 19.85 6.06
CA LYS A 347 25.57 20.69 4.87
C LYS A 347 24.10 20.87 4.54
N LEU A 348 23.24 19.95 5.00
CA LEU A 348 21.79 19.98 4.80
C LEU A 348 21.06 19.62 6.10
N SER A 349 19.75 19.90 6.15
CA SER A 349 18.88 19.51 7.25
C SER A 349 18.02 18.29 6.91
N TRP A 350 17.46 17.62 7.91
CA TRP A 350 16.56 16.47 7.72
C TRP A 350 15.29 16.79 6.91
N LYS A 351 14.84 18.05 6.92
CA LYS A 351 13.70 18.50 6.09
C LYS A 351 13.91 18.19 4.61
N GLU A 352 15.15 18.29 4.12
CA GLU A 352 15.51 18.02 2.72
C GLU A 352 15.26 16.57 2.30
N LEU A 353 15.40 15.62 3.24
CA LEU A 353 15.10 14.21 2.99
C LEU A 353 13.60 13.98 2.80
N PHE A 354 12.77 14.75 3.51
CA PHE A 354 11.32 14.60 3.57
C PHE A 354 10.55 15.51 2.59
N VAL A 355 11.25 16.12 1.62
CA VAL A 355 10.62 16.87 0.54
C VAL A 355 9.74 15.94 -0.30
N LYS A 356 8.50 16.36 -0.52
CA LYS A 356 7.47 15.65 -1.30
C LYS A 356 7.99 15.32 -2.72
N ASN A 357 7.55 14.19 -3.27
CA ASN A 357 7.76 13.81 -4.66
C ASN A 357 7.22 14.86 -5.63
N THR A 358 7.66 14.76 -6.88
CA THR A 358 7.23 15.66 -7.97
C THR A 358 6.52 14.88 -9.06
N PHE A 359 5.79 13.81 -8.68
CA PHE A 359 5.26 12.79 -9.58
C PHE A 359 4.44 13.38 -10.72
N PHE A 360 3.53 14.31 -10.42
CA PHE A 360 2.66 14.98 -11.41
C PHE A 360 3.29 16.23 -12.03
N ALA A 361 4.24 16.86 -11.32
CA ALA A 361 4.77 18.17 -11.69
C ALA A 361 6.00 18.09 -12.60
N LYS A 362 6.94 17.17 -12.33
CA LYS A 362 8.26 17.16 -12.99
C LYS A 362 8.75 15.77 -13.41
N ASP A 363 8.29 14.71 -12.75
CA ASP A 363 8.94 13.40 -12.88
C ASP A 363 8.62 12.71 -14.22
N TYR A 364 7.43 12.95 -14.78
CA TYR A 364 6.99 12.32 -16.04
C TYR A 364 6.36 13.32 -17.01
N LYS A 365 6.45 13.00 -18.30
CA LYS A 365 5.83 13.78 -19.38
C LYS A 365 4.48 13.20 -19.82
N TYR A 366 4.32 11.89 -19.69
CA TYR A 366 3.15 11.14 -20.13
C TYR A 366 2.63 10.29 -18.97
N TYR A 367 1.31 10.12 -18.91
CA TYR A 367 0.62 9.36 -17.90
C TYR A 367 -0.49 8.51 -18.52
N LEU A 368 -0.77 7.37 -17.89
CA LEU A 368 -2.04 6.67 -18.05
C LEU A 368 -2.92 6.97 -16.84
N SER A 369 -4.16 7.35 -17.10
CA SER A 369 -5.22 7.52 -16.12
C SER A 369 -6.13 6.30 -16.18
N VAL A 370 -6.05 5.42 -15.19
CA VAL A 370 -6.90 4.25 -15.02
C VAL A 370 -8.10 4.64 -14.16
N ILE A 371 -9.27 4.73 -14.76
CA ILE A 371 -10.49 5.27 -14.15
C ILE A 371 -11.46 4.11 -13.91
N ALA A 372 -11.64 3.75 -12.64
CA ALA A 372 -12.72 2.88 -12.21
C ALA A 372 -13.94 3.74 -11.88
N SER A 373 -15.10 3.41 -12.41
CA SER A 373 -16.32 4.21 -12.23
C SER A 373 -17.54 3.34 -11.97
N SER A 374 -18.49 3.86 -11.20
CA SER A 374 -19.75 3.20 -10.86
C SER A 374 -20.88 4.22 -10.62
N THR A 375 -22.13 3.81 -10.83
CA THR A 375 -23.34 4.60 -10.54
C THR A 375 -23.89 4.38 -9.12
N SER A 376 -23.24 3.53 -8.33
CA SER A 376 -23.52 3.30 -6.91
C SER A 376 -22.24 3.40 -6.08
N GLU A 377 -22.35 4.00 -4.89
CA GLU A 377 -21.23 4.16 -3.93
C GLU A 377 -20.68 2.82 -3.45
N GLU A 378 -21.57 1.89 -3.07
CA GLU A 378 -21.20 0.54 -2.63
C GLU A 378 -20.45 -0.22 -3.73
N SER A 379 -20.99 -0.19 -4.95
CA SER A 379 -20.37 -0.80 -6.12
C SER A 379 -19.04 -0.11 -6.48
N GLN A 380 -18.91 1.20 -6.27
CA GLN A 380 -17.65 1.91 -6.50
C GLN A 380 -16.56 1.48 -5.51
N LEU A 381 -16.90 1.31 -4.24
CA LEU A 381 -15.96 0.91 -3.20
C LEU A 381 -15.32 -0.43 -3.55
N ILE A 382 -16.13 -1.44 -3.88
CA ILE A 382 -15.63 -2.77 -4.25
C ILE A 382 -14.91 -2.75 -5.60
N TRP A 383 -15.44 -2.00 -6.58
CA TRP A 383 -14.88 -1.98 -7.94
C TRP A 383 -13.53 -1.28 -8.00
N SER A 384 -13.42 -0.10 -7.39
CA SER A 384 -12.16 0.64 -7.33
C SER A 384 -11.08 -0.16 -6.61
N GLY A 385 -11.39 -0.80 -5.48
CA GLY A 385 -10.45 -1.70 -4.79
C GLY A 385 -10.02 -2.89 -5.66
N ALA A 386 -10.95 -3.49 -6.40
CA ALA A 386 -10.65 -4.58 -7.33
C ALA A 386 -9.75 -4.14 -8.51
N VAL A 387 -9.94 -2.92 -9.03
CA VAL A 387 -9.09 -2.31 -10.07
C VAL A 387 -7.71 -1.95 -9.50
N GLU A 388 -7.66 -1.33 -8.31
CA GLU A 388 -6.41 -0.97 -7.62
C GLU A 388 -5.48 -2.15 -7.46
N SER A 389 -6.03 -3.29 -7.00
CA SER A 389 -5.28 -4.54 -6.80
C SER A 389 -4.63 -5.07 -8.09
N LYS A 390 -5.08 -4.60 -9.24
CA LYS A 390 -4.65 -5.04 -10.57
C LYS A 390 -3.77 -4.02 -11.31
N VAL A 391 -3.71 -2.74 -10.90
CA VAL A 391 -2.93 -1.68 -11.59
C VAL A 391 -1.47 -2.10 -11.78
N ARG A 392 -0.87 -2.75 -10.78
CA ARG A 392 0.51 -3.29 -10.87
C ARG A 392 0.72 -4.26 -12.06
N PHE A 393 -0.32 -4.97 -12.49
CA PHE A 393 -0.22 -5.86 -13.64
C PHE A 393 -0.18 -5.08 -14.96
N LEU A 394 -0.90 -3.95 -15.06
CA LEU A 394 -0.74 -3.03 -16.18
C LEU A 394 0.72 -2.56 -16.26
N CYS A 395 1.30 -2.13 -15.14
CA CYS A 395 2.72 -1.75 -15.09
C CYS A 395 3.63 -2.90 -15.54
N GLY A 396 3.35 -4.14 -15.11
CA GLY A 396 4.11 -5.31 -15.56
C GLY A 396 3.97 -5.62 -17.06
N TYR A 397 2.81 -5.36 -17.67
CA TYR A 397 2.65 -5.47 -19.13
C TYR A 397 3.43 -4.37 -19.85
N LEU A 398 3.37 -3.14 -19.34
CA LEU A 398 4.10 -1.99 -19.88
C LEU A 398 5.62 -2.15 -19.73
N ASP A 399 6.11 -2.77 -18.65
CA ASP A 399 7.54 -3.11 -18.46
C ASP A 399 8.10 -4.00 -19.59
N SER A 400 7.22 -4.72 -20.30
CA SER A 400 7.61 -5.58 -21.42
C SER A 400 7.51 -4.87 -22.78
N HIS A 401 6.97 -3.65 -22.82
CA HIS A 401 6.75 -2.92 -24.06
C HIS A 401 8.05 -2.23 -24.53
N PRO A 402 8.52 -2.44 -25.78
CA PRO A 402 9.84 -1.99 -26.23
C PRO A 402 10.10 -0.47 -26.19
N SER A 403 9.05 0.34 -26.09
CA SER A 403 9.15 1.82 -26.04
C SER A 403 9.01 2.40 -24.63
N ILE A 404 8.77 1.57 -23.61
CA ILE A 404 8.59 2.01 -22.22
C ILE A 404 9.85 1.67 -21.43
N ALA A 405 10.51 2.69 -20.89
CA ALA A 405 11.63 2.52 -19.97
C ALA A 405 11.13 2.34 -18.53
N ILE A 406 10.11 3.12 -18.11
CA ILE A 406 9.47 3.02 -16.81
C ILE A 406 7.96 3.24 -16.93
N ALA A 407 7.18 2.38 -16.27
CA ALA A 407 5.77 2.54 -15.94
C ALA A 407 5.61 2.59 -14.41
N CYS A 408 5.62 3.79 -13.84
CA CYS A 408 5.57 4.01 -12.40
C CYS A 408 4.13 4.30 -11.94
N PRO A 409 3.47 3.39 -11.21
CA PRO A 409 2.18 3.71 -10.61
C PRO A 409 2.37 4.75 -9.50
N PHE A 410 1.42 5.67 -9.35
CA PHE A 410 1.31 6.50 -8.17
C PHE A 410 0.76 5.69 -6.99
N ASN A 411 1.06 6.11 -5.77
CA ASN A 411 0.84 5.29 -4.58
C ASN A 411 -0.58 5.35 -4.00
N LYS A 412 -1.51 6.09 -4.63
CA LYS A 412 -2.92 6.19 -4.22
C LYS A 412 -3.84 6.55 -5.39
N GLY A 413 -5.13 6.25 -5.24
CA GLY A 413 -6.20 6.70 -6.12
C GLY A 413 -6.70 8.11 -5.79
N PHE A 414 -7.46 8.69 -6.72
CA PHE A 414 -8.16 9.98 -6.56
C PHE A 414 -9.66 9.74 -6.74
N GLU A 415 -10.40 9.84 -5.64
CA GLU A 415 -11.85 9.65 -5.58
C GLU A 415 -12.59 10.95 -5.95
N ARG A 416 -13.66 10.82 -6.74
CA ARG A 416 -14.48 11.94 -7.20
C ARG A 416 -15.95 11.54 -7.34
N GLN A 417 -16.82 12.53 -7.27
CA GLN A 417 -18.26 12.39 -7.51
C GLN A 417 -18.70 13.36 -8.61
N HIS A 418 -19.61 12.90 -9.46
CA HIS A 418 -20.12 13.64 -10.61
C HIS A 418 -21.64 13.59 -10.60
N LYS A 419 -22.31 14.74 -10.79
CA LYS A 419 -23.78 14.80 -10.87
C LYS A 419 -24.21 14.96 -12.33
N CYS A 420 -24.88 13.94 -12.85
CA CYS A 420 -25.28 13.84 -14.24
C CYS A 420 -26.80 13.79 -14.37
N HIS A 421 -27.35 14.46 -15.39
CA HIS A 421 -28.78 14.57 -15.67
C HIS A 421 -29.20 13.76 -16.91
N THR A 422 -28.25 13.37 -17.77
CA THR A 422 -28.51 12.58 -18.98
C THR A 422 -27.55 11.40 -19.11
N ASP A 423 -27.92 10.40 -19.90
CA ASP A 423 -27.07 9.23 -20.17
C ASP A 423 -25.75 9.62 -20.85
N GLU A 424 -25.76 10.66 -21.71
CA GLU A 424 -24.54 11.20 -22.33
C GLU A 424 -23.59 11.80 -21.29
N GLU A 425 -24.12 12.50 -20.29
CA GLU A 425 -23.33 13.05 -19.19
C GLU A 425 -22.72 11.94 -18.33
N ILE A 426 -23.49 10.87 -18.07
CA ILE A 426 -23.02 9.69 -17.33
C ILE A 426 -21.83 9.04 -18.05
N GLU A 427 -21.95 8.77 -19.35
CA GLU A 427 -20.86 8.15 -20.13
C GLU A 427 -19.61 9.05 -20.20
N LYS A 428 -19.81 10.37 -20.25
CA LYS A 428 -18.70 11.32 -20.24
C LYS A 428 -18.00 11.38 -18.87
N ALA A 429 -18.77 11.39 -17.77
CA ALA A 429 -18.23 11.39 -16.41
C ALA A 429 -17.39 10.13 -16.10
N LYS A 430 -17.70 8.99 -16.72
CA LYS A 430 -16.92 7.74 -16.59
C LYS A 430 -15.50 7.83 -17.20
N THR A 431 -15.19 8.86 -17.99
CA THR A 431 -13.92 8.98 -18.74
C THR A 431 -13.13 10.25 -18.45
N CYS A 432 -13.75 11.28 -17.85
CA CYS A 432 -13.12 12.57 -17.61
C CYS A 432 -13.68 13.28 -16.37
N LEU A 433 -13.28 14.53 -16.14
CA LEU A 433 -13.67 15.32 -14.96
C LEU A 433 -14.92 16.19 -15.15
N ASP A 434 -15.61 16.04 -16.27
CA ASP A 434 -16.83 16.80 -16.50
C ASP A 434 -17.90 16.41 -15.45
N TYR A 435 -18.74 17.38 -15.11
CA TYR A 435 -19.81 17.24 -14.11
C TYR A 435 -19.35 16.91 -12.69
N GLN A 436 -18.04 17.02 -12.40
CA GLN A 436 -17.50 16.83 -11.06
C GLN A 436 -18.10 17.84 -10.08
N VAL A 437 -18.59 17.34 -8.96
CA VAL A 437 -19.01 18.16 -7.82
C VAL A 437 -17.75 18.74 -7.19
N LYS A 438 -17.60 20.07 -7.24
CA LYS A 438 -16.54 20.78 -6.53
C LYS A 438 -17.04 21.05 -5.11
N ASP A 439 -16.72 20.18 -4.16
CA ASP A 439 -16.98 20.50 -2.76
C ASP A 439 -16.13 21.70 -2.33
N SER A 440 -16.79 22.73 -1.82
CA SER A 440 -16.20 23.98 -1.33
C SER A 440 -15.62 23.84 0.09
N SER A 441 -15.18 22.64 0.49
CA SER A 441 -14.49 22.37 1.75
C SER A 441 -13.19 21.62 1.48
N ALA A 442 -12.24 22.30 0.87
CA ALA A 442 -10.84 21.90 0.87
C ALA A 442 -10.24 22.16 2.26
N GLU A 443 -10.68 21.38 3.26
CA GLU A 443 -9.89 21.18 4.48
C GLU A 443 -9.20 19.83 4.36
N ASN A 444 -7.87 19.89 4.15
CA ASN A 444 -6.89 18.86 4.44
C ASN A 444 -7.39 17.40 4.42
N THR A 445 -7.43 16.80 3.23
CA THR A 445 -7.33 15.34 3.11
C THR A 445 -5.88 14.90 3.39
N GLU A 446 -5.45 15.06 4.64
CA GLU A 446 -4.36 14.30 5.22
C GLU A 446 -4.83 12.87 5.56
N PRO A 447 -3.91 11.90 5.67
CA PRO A 447 -4.00 10.59 5.02
C PRO A 447 -4.92 9.58 5.74
N LYS A 448 -5.78 8.88 5.00
CA LYS A 448 -6.09 7.49 5.33
C LYS A 448 -4.86 6.66 4.94
N GLU A 449 -4.17 6.09 5.92
CA GLU A 449 -3.10 5.13 5.67
C GLU A 449 -3.65 3.96 4.84
N GLN A 450 -2.78 3.33 4.05
CA GLN A 450 -3.12 2.23 3.15
C GLN A 450 -3.71 1.06 3.93
N HIS A 451 -5.04 1.03 4.03
CA HIS A 451 -5.75 -0.14 4.47
C HIS A 451 -5.65 -1.23 3.42
N SER A 452 -5.50 -2.46 3.90
CA SER A 452 -5.61 -3.65 3.09
C SER A 452 -6.96 -3.64 2.35
N ASN A 453 -6.90 -3.58 1.02
CA ASN A 453 -8.08 -3.75 0.17
C ASN A 453 -8.44 -5.22 0.16
N VAL A 454 -9.57 -5.52 0.77
CA VAL A 454 -10.09 -6.86 0.76
C VAL A 454 -11.61 -6.81 0.61
N VAL A 455 -12.10 -7.70 -0.24
CA VAL A 455 -13.35 -7.56 -1.00
C VAL A 455 -14.55 -8.05 -0.19
N GLU A 456 -15.60 -7.23 -0.11
CA GLU A 456 -16.91 -7.54 0.49
C GLU A 456 -17.81 -8.29 -0.50
N THR A 457 -18.62 -9.22 0.00
CA THR A 457 -19.90 -9.65 -0.59
C THR A 457 -20.90 -9.72 0.55
N ASN A 458 -22.08 -9.12 0.40
CA ASN A 458 -23.22 -9.46 1.23
C ASN A 458 -24.45 -9.67 0.36
N GLY A 459 -25.21 -10.70 0.73
CA GLY A 459 -26.43 -11.14 0.06
C GLY A 459 -27.69 -10.44 0.55
N HIS A 460 -28.72 -10.59 -0.28
CA HIS A 460 -30.03 -9.96 -0.30
C HIS A 460 -30.90 -10.04 0.97
N GLU A 461 -31.72 -9.00 1.16
CA GLU A 461 -33.16 -9.13 1.45
C GLU A 461 -33.97 -8.18 0.55
N GLU A 462 -35.02 -8.72 -0.09
CA GLU A 462 -35.92 -8.01 -1.01
C GLU A 462 -36.95 -7.15 -0.26
N VAL A 463 -37.06 -5.87 -0.62
CA VAL A 463 -38.25 -5.06 -0.31
C VAL A 463 -38.73 -4.36 -1.59
N LYS A 464 -39.95 -4.70 -2.03
CA LYS A 464 -40.62 -4.09 -3.20
C LYS A 464 -40.90 -2.59 -2.98
N PRO A 465 -40.63 -1.69 -3.93
CA PRO A 465 -41.08 -0.30 -3.83
C PRO A 465 -42.49 -0.13 -4.42
N LYS A 466 -43.33 0.62 -3.70
CA LYS A 466 -44.55 1.24 -4.22
C LYS A 466 -44.17 2.52 -4.95
N GLN A 467 -44.69 2.68 -6.16
CA GLN A 467 -44.54 3.86 -7.01
C GLN A 467 -45.33 5.05 -6.44
N GLU A 468 -44.65 6.18 -6.28
CA GLU A 468 -45.25 7.52 -6.38
C GLU A 468 -44.42 8.32 -7.39
N GLU A 469 -44.97 8.49 -8.60
CA GLU A 469 -44.40 9.36 -9.63
C GLU A 469 -44.64 10.82 -9.24
N SER A 470 -43.55 11.51 -8.89
CA SER A 470 -43.46 12.96 -9.03
C SER A 470 -42.23 13.27 -9.89
N LEU A 471 -42.44 14.07 -10.94
CA LEU A 471 -41.44 14.51 -11.91
C LEU A 471 -40.36 15.36 -11.21
N THR A 472 -39.41 14.68 -10.58
CA THR A 472 -38.12 15.23 -10.16
C THR A 472 -37.11 14.81 -11.21
N GLU A 473 -36.35 15.76 -11.77
CA GLU A 473 -35.28 15.45 -12.73
C GLU A 473 -34.38 14.36 -12.15
N LYS A 474 -34.23 13.24 -12.87
CA LYS A 474 -33.51 12.07 -12.39
C LYS A 474 -31.99 12.33 -12.41
N VAL A 475 -31.50 12.98 -11.37
CA VAL A 475 -30.06 13.19 -11.17
C VAL A 475 -29.41 11.86 -10.79
N THR A 476 -28.41 11.44 -11.56
CA THR A 476 -27.60 10.25 -11.29
C THR A 476 -26.22 10.68 -10.82
N THR A 477 -25.78 10.14 -9.68
CA THR A 477 -24.40 10.33 -9.20
C THR A 477 -23.50 9.26 -9.80
N VAL A 478 -22.41 9.69 -10.44
CA VAL A 478 -21.34 8.80 -10.89
C VAL A 478 -20.16 8.98 -9.96
N TYR A 479 -19.64 7.88 -9.42
CA TYR A 479 -18.47 7.85 -8.58
C TYR A 479 -17.28 7.39 -9.42
N THR A 480 -16.14 8.05 -9.29
CA THR A 480 -14.91 7.66 -10.00
C THR A 480 -13.72 7.60 -9.06
N THR A 481 -12.82 6.64 -9.31
CA THR A 481 -11.51 6.55 -8.66
C THR A 481 -10.45 6.42 -9.74
N THR A 482 -9.55 7.40 -9.82
CA THR A 482 -8.49 7.43 -10.85
C THR A 482 -7.14 7.05 -10.26
N TYR A 483 -6.48 6.06 -10.85
CA TYR A 483 -5.10 5.68 -10.58
C TYR A 483 -4.20 6.16 -11.73
N TYR A 484 -3.04 6.71 -11.39
CA TYR A 484 -2.12 7.26 -12.39
C TYR A 484 -0.87 6.40 -12.53
N VAL A 485 -0.43 6.18 -13.77
CA VAL A 485 0.85 5.55 -14.09
C VAL A 485 1.69 6.55 -14.89
N GLY A 486 2.78 7.03 -14.32
CA GLY A 486 3.74 7.90 -15.01
C GLY A 486 4.64 7.09 -15.93
N LEU A 487 4.87 7.60 -17.14
CA LEU A 487 5.63 6.90 -18.18
C LEU A 487 6.92 7.65 -18.51
N GLU A 488 8.03 6.92 -18.48
CA GLU A 488 9.31 7.28 -19.10
C GLU A 488 9.47 6.43 -20.36
N LEU A 489 9.74 7.08 -21.49
CA LEU A 489 9.90 6.38 -22.76
C LEU A 489 11.37 6.05 -23.01
N GLU A 490 11.63 4.95 -23.69
CA GLU A 490 12.96 4.61 -24.19
C GLU A 490 13.48 5.68 -25.15
N GLU A 491 14.80 5.84 -25.19
CA GLU A 491 15.43 6.84 -26.04
C GLU A 491 15.14 6.54 -27.52
N GLY A 492 14.61 7.54 -28.25
CA GLY A 492 14.27 7.40 -29.67
C GLY A 492 12.85 6.87 -29.95
N ALA A 493 12.05 6.54 -28.94
CA ALA A 493 10.64 6.20 -29.13
C ALA A 493 9.83 7.40 -29.68
N LYS A 494 9.20 7.23 -30.86
CA LYS A 494 8.45 8.30 -31.56
C LYS A 494 6.93 8.11 -31.57
N SER A 495 6.45 6.88 -31.48
CA SER A 495 5.04 6.51 -31.43
C SER A 495 4.82 5.51 -30.31
N LEU A 496 3.74 5.69 -29.55
CA LEU A 496 3.40 4.85 -28.42
C LEU A 496 1.98 4.35 -28.61
N ASP A 497 1.84 3.12 -29.08
CA ASP A 497 0.57 2.40 -29.05
C ASP A 497 0.62 1.43 -27.88
N LEU A 498 -0.27 1.61 -26.91
CA LEU A 498 -0.38 0.78 -25.70
C LEU A 498 -1.71 0.03 -25.66
N SER A 499 -2.46 0.02 -26.78
CA SER A 499 -3.81 -0.56 -26.82
C SER A 499 -3.80 -2.02 -26.39
N PHE A 500 -2.79 -2.79 -26.80
CA PHE A 500 -2.67 -4.21 -26.43
C PHE A 500 -2.50 -4.43 -24.92
N GLU A 501 -1.58 -3.71 -24.27
CA GLU A 501 -1.35 -3.81 -22.83
C GLU A 501 -2.57 -3.34 -22.04
N VAL A 502 -3.23 -2.27 -22.51
CA VAL A 502 -4.45 -1.72 -21.93
C VAL A 502 -5.62 -2.69 -22.04
N ASP A 503 -5.85 -3.28 -23.21
CA ASP A 503 -6.95 -4.23 -23.42
C ASP A 503 -6.75 -5.51 -22.60
N LYS A 504 -5.50 -6.00 -22.52
CA LYS A 504 -5.14 -7.12 -21.65
C LYS A 504 -5.40 -6.82 -20.18
N PHE A 505 -5.12 -5.59 -19.74
CA PHE A 505 -5.43 -5.15 -18.38
C PHE A 505 -6.93 -5.04 -18.15
N LYS A 506 -7.68 -4.41 -19.06
CA LYS A 506 -9.14 -4.30 -18.98
C LYS A 506 -9.79 -5.67 -18.89
N GLY A 507 -9.40 -6.61 -19.76
CA GLY A 507 -9.85 -8.01 -19.74
C GLY A 507 -9.65 -8.66 -18.38
N ARG A 508 -8.48 -8.48 -17.75
CA ARG A 508 -8.21 -9.01 -16.40
C ARG A 508 -9.12 -8.40 -15.32
N CYS A 509 -9.50 -7.13 -15.44
CA CYS A 509 -10.37 -6.48 -14.48
C CYS A 509 -11.82 -6.93 -14.61
N ILE A 510 -12.35 -6.99 -15.84
CA ILE A 510 -13.77 -7.33 -16.12
C ILE A 510 -14.07 -8.83 -16.01
N MET A 511 -13.05 -9.69 -16.00
CA MET A 511 -13.19 -11.12 -15.69
C MET A 511 -13.49 -11.40 -14.20
N TRP A 512 -13.55 -10.36 -13.37
CA TRP A 512 -13.92 -10.50 -11.97
C TRP A 512 -15.40 -10.89 -11.85
N ASP A 513 -15.70 -11.88 -11.00
CA ASP A 513 -17.03 -12.48 -10.84
C ASP A 513 -18.11 -11.51 -10.36
N LYS A 514 -17.72 -10.45 -9.65
CA LYS A 514 -18.62 -9.39 -9.18
C LYS A 514 -18.67 -8.17 -10.09
N TYR A 515 -18.04 -8.22 -11.26
CA TYR A 515 -18.12 -7.14 -12.23
C TYR A 515 -19.53 -7.10 -12.84
N ASP A 516 -20.20 -5.97 -12.67
CA ASP A 516 -21.50 -5.68 -13.27
C ASP A 516 -21.31 -4.63 -14.36
N GLN A 517 -21.60 -4.97 -15.61
CA GLN A 517 -21.40 -4.07 -16.75
C GLN A 517 -22.38 -2.89 -16.77
N ASP A 518 -23.55 -3.03 -16.16
CA ASP A 518 -24.57 -1.98 -16.11
C ASP A 518 -24.22 -0.92 -15.05
N LEU A 519 -23.55 -1.34 -13.98
CA LEU A 519 -23.15 -0.47 -12.87
C LEU A 519 -21.70 0.02 -13.00
N MET A 520 -20.78 -0.80 -13.47
CA MET A 520 -19.34 -0.59 -13.38
C MET A 520 -18.68 -0.43 -14.76
N ALA A 521 -17.77 0.54 -14.85
CA ALA A 521 -16.95 0.75 -16.05
C ALA A 521 -15.47 0.96 -15.70
N LEU A 522 -14.61 0.63 -16.65
CA LEU A 522 -13.15 0.81 -16.57
C LEU A 522 -12.63 1.48 -17.83
N ASN A 523 -12.04 2.66 -17.66
CA ASN A 523 -11.44 3.43 -18.73
C ASN A 523 -9.94 3.63 -18.48
N VAL A 524 -9.17 3.70 -19.57
CA VAL A 524 -7.75 4.02 -19.51
C VAL A 524 -7.48 5.13 -20.53
N VAL A 525 -7.04 6.28 -20.05
CA VAL A 525 -6.83 7.49 -20.86
C VAL A 525 -5.36 7.86 -20.85
N HIS A 526 -4.80 8.19 -22.01
CA HIS A 526 -3.44 8.70 -22.12
C HIS A 526 -3.42 10.23 -22.00
N THR A 527 -2.67 10.73 -21.03
CA THR A 527 -2.66 12.13 -20.63
C THR A 527 -1.23 12.67 -20.64
N LYS A 528 -1.00 13.84 -21.27
CA LYS A 528 0.27 14.56 -21.12
C LYS A 528 0.27 15.31 -19.80
N ASN A 529 1.46 15.56 -19.23
CA ASN A 529 1.61 16.29 -17.97
C ASN A 529 0.88 17.65 -17.94
N CYS A 530 0.83 18.37 -19.06
CA CYS A 530 0.13 19.65 -19.18
C CYS A 530 -1.39 19.55 -19.22
N ASP A 531 -1.92 18.34 -19.45
CA ASP A 531 -3.34 18.05 -19.60
C ASP A 531 -3.89 17.27 -18.38
N LEU A 532 -3.05 17.01 -17.37
CA LEU A 532 -3.48 16.42 -16.11
C LEU A 532 -4.51 17.32 -15.42
N PRO A 533 -5.46 16.76 -14.67
CA PRO A 533 -6.35 17.54 -13.80
C PRO A 533 -5.65 18.48 -12.84
N ASP A 534 -6.30 19.57 -12.43
CA ASP A 534 -5.68 20.50 -11.46
C ASP A 534 -5.65 19.92 -10.03
N ASP A 535 -6.56 19.00 -9.71
CA ASP A 535 -6.71 18.40 -8.38
C ASP A 535 -5.61 17.38 -8.00
N VAL A 536 -4.76 16.97 -8.95
CA VAL A 536 -3.60 16.12 -8.64
C VAL A 536 -2.40 16.93 -8.13
N PHE A 537 -2.42 18.25 -8.30
CA PHE A 537 -1.37 19.15 -7.84
C PHE A 537 -1.72 19.67 -6.45
N THR A 538 -0.77 19.61 -5.52
CA THR A 538 -0.97 20.21 -4.19
C THR A 538 -0.59 21.69 -4.18
N GLU A 539 -0.98 22.39 -3.13
CA GLU A 539 -0.59 23.80 -2.94
C GLU A 539 0.92 24.02 -3.12
N GLY A 540 1.27 25.00 -3.96
CA GLY A 540 2.66 25.31 -4.33
C GLY A 540 3.25 24.50 -5.49
N GLU A 541 2.58 23.44 -5.97
CA GLU A 541 2.98 22.75 -7.20
C GLU A 541 2.45 23.50 -8.43
N VAL A 542 3.31 23.66 -9.43
CA VAL A 542 2.96 24.35 -10.68
C VAL A 542 2.74 23.30 -11.77
N LYS A 543 1.51 23.28 -12.31
CA LYS A 543 1.16 22.47 -13.46
C LYS A 543 2.02 22.82 -14.68
N PRO A 544 2.61 21.82 -15.37
CA PRO A 544 3.40 22.08 -16.58
C PRO A 544 2.59 22.77 -17.68
N SER A 545 3.17 23.79 -18.33
CA SER A 545 2.54 24.47 -19.45
C SER A 545 2.92 23.83 -20.79
N ARG A 546 2.01 23.91 -21.77
CA ARG A 546 2.33 23.54 -23.15
C ARG A 546 3.38 24.51 -23.70
N SER A 547 4.53 24.00 -24.14
CA SER A 547 5.52 24.85 -24.83
C SER A 547 4.86 25.51 -26.04
N SER A 548 4.76 26.85 -26.03
CA SER A 548 4.33 27.60 -27.20
C SER A 548 5.45 27.49 -28.24
N LYS A 549 5.21 26.75 -29.32
CA LYS A 549 6.10 26.86 -30.49
C LYS A 549 6.01 28.32 -30.96
N LYS A 550 7.06 29.11 -30.71
CA LYS A 550 7.27 30.39 -31.41
C LYS A 550 7.15 30.07 -32.90
N LYS A 551 6.08 30.54 -33.54
CA LYS A 551 6.05 30.68 -35.00
C LYS A 551 7.20 31.64 -35.33
N THR A 552 8.33 31.10 -35.76
CA THR A 552 9.33 31.88 -36.47
C THR A 552 8.64 32.42 -37.72
N GLY A 553 8.34 33.72 -37.70
CA GLY A 553 7.80 34.44 -38.85
C GLY A 553 8.81 34.44 -39.97
N GLY A 554 8.74 33.42 -40.83
CA GLY A 554 9.32 33.45 -42.16
C GLY A 554 8.47 34.36 -43.02
N THR A 555 9.02 35.51 -43.40
CA THR A 555 8.45 36.47 -44.35
C THR A 555 8.19 35.81 -45.71
N SER A 556 6.96 35.35 -45.92
CA SER A 556 6.46 34.96 -47.24
C SER A 556 6.26 36.20 -48.11
N LYS A 557 7.24 36.51 -48.96
CA LYS A 557 7.05 37.41 -50.11
C LYS A 557 6.16 36.69 -51.15
N LYS A 558 5.00 37.30 -51.42
CA LYS A 558 4.10 37.05 -52.56
C LYS A 558 4.87 36.79 -53.86
N ARG A 559 4.52 35.71 -54.57
CA ARG A 559 4.36 35.73 -56.03
C ARG A 559 3.16 34.86 -56.42
N ALA A 560 2.38 35.42 -57.33
CA ALA A 560 1.02 35.03 -57.68
C ALA A 560 0.95 33.78 -58.56
N ALA A 561 -0.21 33.13 -58.50
CA ALA A 561 -0.62 32.04 -59.37
C ALA A 561 -0.74 32.50 -60.83
N THR A 562 -0.36 31.63 -61.77
CA THR A 562 -0.95 31.55 -63.10
C THR A 562 -1.13 30.08 -63.48
N GLU A 563 -2.29 29.82 -64.08
CA GLU A 563 -2.83 28.54 -64.49
C GLU A 563 -2.06 27.91 -65.66
N SER A 564 -2.04 26.59 -65.73
CA SER A 564 -2.61 25.79 -66.85
C SER A 564 -1.89 24.44 -67.06
N SER A 565 -2.74 23.42 -67.12
CA SER A 565 -2.69 22.10 -67.77
C SER A 565 -1.41 21.51 -68.40
N SER A 566 -1.35 20.18 -68.24
CA SER A 566 -1.04 19.13 -69.24
C SER A 566 0.24 18.30 -69.08
N ASP A 567 -0.01 16.99 -68.99
CA ASP A 567 0.67 15.85 -69.61
C ASP A 567 2.06 15.31 -69.18
N THR A 568 1.99 14.04 -68.76
CA THR A 568 2.79 12.86 -69.18
C THR A 568 4.15 12.51 -68.55
N ALA A 569 4.15 11.29 -68.00
CA ALA A 569 5.08 10.17 -68.25
C ALA A 569 6.51 10.13 -67.66
N ALA A 570 6.65 9.18 -66.72
CA ALA A 570 7.64 8.09 -66.65
C ALA A 570 9.16 8.38 -66.73
N LYS A 571 9.89 7.91 -65.71
CA LYS A 571 10.95 6.90 -65.92
C LYS A 571 11.35 6.14 -64.64
N ARG A 572 11.42 4.83 -64.84
CA ARG A 572 11.81 3.73 -63.96
C ARG A 572 13.33 3.56 -64.04
N GLN A 573 14.01 3.26 -62.93
CA GLN A 573 15.31 2.57 -62.98
C GLN A 573 15.49 1.64 -61.77
N GLN A 574 15.66 0.36 -62.09
CA GLN A 574 16.09 -0.74 -61.22
C GLN A 574 17.60 -0.89 -61.28
N THR A 575 18.22 -1.36 -60.19
CA THR A 575 19.51 -2.09 -60.16
C THR A 575 19.50 -2.92 -58.87
N LYS A 576 19.16 -4.23 -58.90
CA LYS A 576 19.98 -5.43 -59.19
C LYS A 576 21.23 -5.61 -58.31
N LEU A 577 21.12 -6.62 -57.43
CA LEU A 577 22.18 -7.35 -56.71
C LEU A 577 23.13 -8.09 -57.66
N PRO A 578 24.33 -8.47 -57.16
CA PRO A 578 24.93 -9.75 -57.55
C PRO A 578 25.27 -10.62 -56.33
N ALA A 579 25.17 -11.93 -56.52
CA ALA A 579 25.69 -12.95 -55.62
C ALA A 579 26.65 -13.87 -56.38
N ALA A 580 27.59 -14.40 -55.60
CA ALA A 580 28.39 -15.61 -55.78
C ALA A 580 29.64 -15.58 -56.68
N SER A 581 30.80 -15.75 -56.03
CA SER A 581 31.57 -17.00 -56.12
C SER A 581 32.18 -17.30 -54.76
#